data_AF-A0A420M4H6-F1
#
_entry.id   AF-A0A420M4H6-F1
#
_cell.length_a   1.000
_cell.length_b   1.000
_cell.length_c   1.000
_cell.angle_alpha   90.00
_cell.angle_beta   90.00
_cell.angle_gamma   90.00
#
_symmetry.space_group_name_H-M   'P 1'
#
loop_
_entity.id
_entity.type
_entity.pdbx_description
1 polymer ?
#
loop_
_entity_poly.entity_id
_entity_poly.type
_entity_poly.pdbx_seq_one_letter_code
_entity_poly.pdbx_strand_id
1 'polypeptide(L)'
;PVQPGKIRVTTEDELKRFVEIVELGATGIPLTDSTPEELDELASSLVSLLTSAAKASGRPARKGGRPAPWWTEECADAAAAFRAIRRSYPLGFNQDVQIAKRGFHRVVRRAKRRYWRNLIDGFSSSSDVFKAVRWLKSPGAFQPPPLQVDNVVYESQMDKANALRQATLEQRTAEDDIANAWTPVFPPRSIPFSP
;
A
#
# COMPACT_ATOMS: atom_id res chain seq x y z
N PRO A 1 -21.50 -4.16 18.75
CA PRO A 1 -20.23 -3.55 19.23
C PRO A 1 -19.16 -3.53 18.12
N VAL A 2 -18.80 -2.35 17.63
CA VAL A 2 -17.77 -2.18 16.59
C VAL A 2 -16.41 -2.31 17.26
N GLN A 3 -15.68 -3.40 16.98
CA GLN A 3 -14.31 -3.57 17.45
C GLN A 3 -13.45 -2.40 16.93
N PRO A 4 -12.78 -1.63 17.81
CA PRO A 4 -11.92 -0.54 17.37
C PRO A 4 -10.81 -1.11 16.48
N GLY A 5 -10.57 -0.46 15.34
CA GLY A 5 -9.53 -0.91 14.39
C GLY A 5 -8.16 -0.95 15.06
N LYS A 6 -7.31 -1.90 14.64
CA LYS A 6 -5.92 -2.00 15.12
C LYS A 6 -5.19 -0.67 14.95
N ILE A 7 -4.45 -0.22 15.95
CA ILE A 7 -3.70 1.04 15.88
C ILE A 7 -2.32 0.77 15.30
N ARG A 8 -1.81 1.70 14.49
CA ARG A 8 -0.50 1.61 13.87
C ARG A 8 0.38 2.77 14.35
N VAL A 9 1.57 2.40 14.79
CA VAL A 9 2.71 3.28 15.06
C VAL A 9 3.79 2.81 14.09
N THR A 10 4.04 3.56 13.02
CA THR A 10 4.86 3.09 11.89
C THR A 10 5.90 4.09 11.42
N THR A 11 5.66 5.38 11.61
CA THR A 11 6.65 6.42 11.29
C THR A 11 7.54 6.71 12.49
N GLU A 12 8.73 7.21 12.22
CA GLU A 12 9.72 7.53 13.26
C GLU A 12 9.18 8.54 14.27
N ASP A 13 8.45 9.57 13.82
CA ASP A 13 7.86 10.58 14.70
C ASP A 13 6.76 10.01 15.59
N GLU A 14 5.94 9.08 15.08
CA GLU A 14 4.94 8.37 15.88
C GLU A 14 5.60 7.47 16.93
N LEU A 15 6.75 6.86 16.58
CA LEU A 15 7.51 6.01 17.48
C LEU A 15 8.15 6.83 18.60
N LYS A 16 8.74 7.99 18.28
CA LYS A 16 9.28 8.92 19.28
C LYS A 16 8.22 9.38 20.27
N ARG A 17 7.06 9.84 19.77
CA ARG A 17 5.92 10.21 20.62
C ARG A 17 5.40 9.05 21.46
N PHE A 18 5.39 7.84 20.91
CA PHE A 18 4.99 6.66 21.67
C PHE A 18 5.93 6.42 22.86
N VAL A 19 7.25 6.47 22.62
CA VAL A 19 8.27 6.30 23.66
C VAL A 19 8.12 7.37 24.74
N GLU A 20 7.98 8.65 24.36
CA GLU A 20 7.77 9.76 25.30
C GLU A 20 6.56 9.52 26.22
N ILE A 21 5.44 9.06 25.66
CA ILE A 21 4.21 8.82 26.45
C ILE A 21 4.37 7.59 27.35
N VAL A 22 5.07 6.55 26.89
CA VAL A 22 5.36 5.36 27.71
C VAL A 22 6.30 5.72 28.86
N GLU A 23 7.36 6.48 28.62
CA GLU A 23 8.30 6.92 29.65
C GLU A 23 7.59 7.77 30.72
N LEU A 24 6.73 8.70 30.30
CA LEU A 24 5.92 9.53 31.22
C LEU A 24 4.93 8.70 32.05
N GLY A 25 4.33 7.66 31.47
CA GLY A 25 3.37 6.84 32.19
C GLY A 25 3.99 5.70 33.01
N ALA A 26 5.22 5.29 32.69
CA ALA A 26 5.95 4.27 33.44
C ALA A 26 6.25 4.70 34.88
N THR A 27 6.37 6.00 35.14
CA THR A 27 6.58 6.53 36.50
C THR A 27 5.38 6.30 37.43
N GLY A 28 4.21 5.99 36.88
CA GLY A 28 2.98 5.72 37.64
C GLY A 28 2.69 4.24 37.88
N ILE A 29 3.57 3.33 37.43
CA ILE A 29 3.37 1.88 37.60
C ILE A 29 3.88 1.45 38.98
N PRO A 30 3.08 0.73 39.77
CA PRO A 30 3.52 0.20 41.06
C PRO A 30 4.66 -0.81 40.89
N LEU A 31 5.61 -0.81 41.84
CA LEU A 31 6.85 -1.60 41.77
C LEU A 31 6.82 -2.86 42.66
N THR A 32 5.69 -3.13 43.34
CA THR A 32 5.57 -4.14 44.39
C THR A 32 4.70 -5.29 43.92
N ASP A 33 5.36 -6.43 43.67
CA ASP A 33 4.75 -7.61 43.05
C ASP A 33 4.90 -8.84 43.97
N SER A 34 4.22 -8.84 45.11
CA SER A 34 4.34 -9.92 46.10
C SER A 34 3.18 -10.91 46.04
N THR A 35 2.02 -10.52 45.50
CA THR A 35 0.83 -11.38 45.38
C THR A 35 0.42 -11.62 43.91
N PRO A 36 -0.23 -12.75 43.59
CA PRO A 36 -0.71 -13.00 42.22
C PRO A 36 -1.75 -11.97 41.76
N GLU A 37 -2.54 -11.41 42.66
CA GLU A 37 -3.49 -10.32 42.35
C GLU A 37 -2.76 -9.02 41.98
N GLU A 38 -1.69 -8.66 42.69
CA GLU A 38 -0.84 -7.51 42.35
C GLU A 38 -0.21 -7.66 40.96
N LEU A 39 0.19 -8.88 40.58
CA LEU A 39 0.74 -9.18 39.25
C LEU A 39 -0.28 -8.97 38.12
N ASP A 40 -1.52 -9.40 38.31
CA ASP A 40 -2.59 -9.19 37.33
C ASP A 40 -2.98 -7.72 37.21
N GLU A 41 -2.96 -6.98 38.31
CA GLU A 41 -3.18 -5.53 38.32
C GLU A 41 -2.03 -4.78 37.61
N LEU A 42 -0.78 -5.18 37.86
CA LEU A 42 0.39 -4.67 37.14
C LEU A 42 0.28 -4.96 35.64
N ALA A 43 -0.06 -6.19 35.25
CA ALA A 43 -0.23 -6.56 33.85
C ALA A 43 -1.32 -5.72 33.18
N SER A 44 -2.44 -5.51 33.88
CA SER A 44 -3.54 -4.67 33.41
C SER A 44 -3.10 -3.21 33.25
N SER A 45 -2.33 -2.67 34.20
CA SER A 45 -1.80 -1.30 34.15
C SER A 45 -0.86 -1.11 32.95
N LEU A 46 0.06 -2.04 32.69
CA LEU A 46 0.96 -2.04 31.55
C LEU A 46 0.20 -2.09 30.23
N VAL A 47 -0.76 -3.02 30.09
CA VAL A 47 -1.58 -3.12 28.87
C VAL A 47 -2.36 -1.83 28.64
N SER A 48 -2.89 -1.22 29.71
CA SER A 48 -3.61 0.05 29.61
C SER A 48 -2.71 1.19 29.15
N LEU A 49 -1.49 1.29 29.70
CA LEU A 49 -0.49 2.29 29.34
C LEU A 49 -0.05 2.15 27.89
N LEU A 50 0.35 0.94 27.48
CA LEU A 50 0.80 0.69 26.11
C LEU A 50 -0.32 0.95 25.10
N THR A 51 -1.56 0.60 25.46
CA THR A 51 -2.73 0.86 24.62
C THR A 51 -3.05 2.34 24.52
N SER A 52 -2.96 3.09 25.61
CA SER A 52 -3.21 4.54 25.63
C SER A 52 -2.12 5.30 24.88
N ALA A 53 -0.86 4.95 25.10
CA ALA A 53 0.28 5.49 24.36
C ALA A 53 0.15 5.24 22.86
N ALA A 54 -0.19 3.99 22.46
CA ALA A 54 -0.39 3.67 21.05
C ALA A 54 -1.56 4.47 20.44
N LYS A 55 -2.66 4.69 21.18
CA LYS A 55 -3.80 5.51 20.73
C LYS A 55 -3.43 6.98 20.54
N ALA A 56 -2.60 7.52 21.42
CA ALA A 56 -2.22 8.93 21.41
C ALA A 56 -1.14 9.24 20.37
N SER A 57 -0.20 8.32 20.16
CA SER A 57 0.89 8.49 19.18
C SER A 57 0.53 8.00 17.78
N GLY A 58 -0.30 6.95 17.70
CA GLY A 58 -0.57 6.22 16.48
C GLY A 58 -1.86 6.66 15.80
N ARG A 59 -2.14 5.99 14.68
CA ARG A 59 -3.35 6.20 13.89
C ARG A 59 -4.15 4.91 13.79
N PRO A 60 -5.49 4.99 13.81
CA PRO A 60 -6.31 3.82 13.57
C PRO A 60 -5.98 3.29 12.17
N ALA A 61 -5.72 1.98 12.07
CA ALA A 61 -5.60 1.34 10.77
C ALA A 61 -6.91 1.61 10.03
N ARG A 62 -6.80 2.32 8.90
CA ARG A 62 -7.95 2.51 8.01
C ARG A 62 -8.55 1.14 7.75
N LYS A 63 -9.86 1.02 7.96
CA LYS A 63 -10.62 -0.15 7.51
C LYS A 63 -10.28 -0.28 6.02
N GLY A 64 -9.60 -1.38 5.65
CA GLY A 64 -9.21 -1.59 4.27
C GLY A 64 -10.43 -1.49 3.36
N GLY A 65 -10.19 -1.38 2.04
CA GLY A 65 -11.26 -1.47 1.06
C GLY A 65 -12.18 -2.67 1.36
N ARG A 66 -13.47 -2.54 1.04
CA ARG A 66 -14.43 -3.63 1.25
C ARG A 66 -13.86 -4.92 0.63
N PRO A 67 -13.91 -6.06 1.34
CA PRO A 67 -13.46 -7.31 0.77
C PRO A 67 -14.22 -7.55 -0.53
N ALA A 68 -13.54 -8.20 -1.49
CA ALA A 68 -14.16 -8.46 -2.77
C ALA A 68 -15.51 -9.19 -2.58
N PRO A 69 -16.57 -8.88 -3.35
CA PRO A 69 -17.90 -9.46 -3.12
C PRO A 69 -17.97 -11.00 -3.17
N TRP A 70 -17.02 -11.63 -3.86
CA TRP A 70 -16.86 -13.09 -3.93
C TRP A 70 -16.06 -13.70 -2.76
N TRP A 71 -15.59 -12.89 -1.82
CA TRP A 71 -14.82 -13.33 -0.66
C TRP A 71 -15.76 -13.85 0.44
N THR A 72 -15.95 -15.17 0.47
CA THR A 72 -16.78 -15.87 1.45
C THR A 72 -15.99 -16.22 2.72
N GLU A 73 -16.71 -16.62 3.78
CA GLU A 73 -16.11 -17.19 5.00
C GLU A 73 -15.23 -18.40 4.69
N GLU A 74 -15.69 -19.32 3.83
CA GLU A 74 -14.88 -20.45 3.32
C GLU A 74 -13.52 -19.99 2.72
N CYS A 75 -13.50 -18.84 2.03
CA CYS A 75 -12.26 -18.27 1.49
C CYS A 75 -11.35 -17.71 2.60
N ALA A 76 -11.94 -17.09 3.62
CA ALA A 76 -11.22 -16.57 4.78
C ALA A 76 -10.57 -17.72 5.57
N ASP A 77 -11.30 -18.80 5.81
CA ASP A 77 -10.82 -19.98 6.52
C ASP A 77 -9.71 -20.68 5.74
N ALA A 78 -9.93 -20.92 4.44
CA ALA A 78 -8.89 -21.51 3.59
C ALA A 78 -7.64 -20.63 3.51
N ALA A 79 -7.80 -19.29 3.51
CA ALA A 79 -6.68 -18.36 3.58
C ALA A 79 -5.96 -18.41 4.93
N ALA A 80 -6.70 -18.53 6.05
CA ALA A 80 -6.14 -18.65 7.39
C ALA A 80 -5.33 -19.96 7.54
N ALA A 81 -5.90 -21.08 7.09
CA ALA A 81 -5.23 -22.38 7.07
C ALA A 81 -3.95 -22.35 6.22
N PHE A 82 -4.01 -21.79 5.01
CA PHE A 82 -2.82 -21.62 4.16
C PHE A 82 -1.75 -20.73 4.83
N ARG A 83 -2.15 -19.63 5.46
CA ARG A 83 -1.22 -18.74 6.19
C ARG A 83 -0.60 -19.41 7.42
N ALA A 84 -1.32 -20.28 8.12
CA ALA A 84 -0.79 -21.06 9.23
C ALA A 84 0.33 -21.99 8.74
N ILE A 85 0.05 -22.81 7.72
CA ILE A 85 1.03 -23.73 7.13
C ILE A 85 2.24 -22.98 6.58
N ARG A 86 2.03 -21.87 5.87
CA ARG A 86 3.14 -21.06 5.33
C ARG A 86 4.03 -20.47 6.42
N ARG A 87 3.48 -20.11 7.59
CA ARG A 87 4.27 -19.58 8.72
C ARG A 87 5.18 -20.64 9.33
N SER A 88 4.77 -21.91 9.31
CA SER A 88 5.61 -23.02 9.79
C SER A 88 6.83 -23.30 8.91
N TYR A 89 6.86 -22.80 7.66
CA TYR A 89 7.96 -23.02 6.72
C TYR A 89 8.48 -21.69 6.13
N PRO A 90 9.37 -20.97 6.84
CA PRO A 90 9.85 -19.63 6.45
C PRO A 90 10.51 -19.57 5.08
N LEU A 91 11.18 -20.65 4.66
CA LEU A 91 11.86 -20.77 3.36
C LEU A 91 10.91 -21.07 2.18
N GLY A 92 9.60 -21.26 2.44
CA GLY A 92 8.54 -21.25 1.43
C GLY A 92 8.47 -22.44 0.47
N PHE A 93 9.51 -23.27 0.39
CA PHE A 93 9.57 -24.45 -0.47
C PHE A 93 9.32 -25.73 0.33
N ASN A 94 8.04 -26.06 0.50
CA ASN A 94 7.59 -27.30 1.13
C ASN A 94 6.34 -27.84 0.41
N GLN A 95 6.22 -29.15 0.29
CA GLN A 95 5.10 -29.83 -0.36
C GLN A 95 3.74 -29.45 0.26
N ASP A 96 3.66 -29.33 1.59
CA ASP A 96 2.46 -28.98 2.33
C ASP A 96 2.03 -27.54 2.05
N VAL A 97 3.00 -26.62 1.94
CA VAL A 97 2.73 -25.23 1.52
C VAL A 97 2.14 -25.20 0.11
N GLN A 98 2.65 -26.03 -0.81
CA GLN A 98 2.10 -26.12 -2.18
C GLN A 98 0.71 -26.76 -2.21
N ILE A 99 0.47 -27.82 -1.42
CA ILE A 99 -0.84 -28.45 -1.27
C ILE A 99 -1.85 -27.45 -0.72
N ALA A 100 -1.51 -26.76 0.37
CA ALA A 100 -2.35 -25.75 0.99
C ALA A 100 -2.64 -24.57 0.04
N LYS A 101 -1.63 -24.11 -0.71
CA LYS A 101 -1.78 -23.07 -1.74
C LYS A 101 -2.77 -23.50 -2.82
N ARG A 102 -2.64 -24.74 -3.34
CA ARG A 102 -3.57 -25.29 -4.34
C ARG A 102 -5.00 -25.42 -3.78
N GLY A 103 -5.14 -25.87 -2.53
CA GLY A 103 -6.41 -25.95 -1.82
C GLY A 103 -7.10 -24.59 -1.70
N PHE A 104 -6.38 -23.60 -1.17
CA PHE A 104 -6.84 -22.22 -1.08
C PHE A 104 -7.28 -21.67 -2.45
N HIS A 105 -6.44 -21.81 -3.48
CA HIS A 105 -6.79 -21.35 -4.83
C HIS A 105 -8.02 -22.08 -5.39
N ARG A 106 -8.26 -23.35 -5.05
CA ARG A 106 -9.45 -24.11 -5.46
C ARG A 106 -10.71 -23.52 -4.84
N VAL A 107 -10.68 -23.21 -3.54
CA VAL A 107 -11.79 -22.57 -2.82
C VAL A 107 -12.09 -21.20 -3.43
N VAL A 108 -11.06 -20.36 -3.62
CA VAL A 108 -11.22 -19.03 -4.23
C VAL A 108 -11.79 -19.11 -5.65
N ARG A 109 -11.30 -20.04 -6.48
CA ARG A 109 -11.85 -20.26 -7.83
C ARG A 109 -13.31 -20.69 -7.79
N ARG A 110 -13.70 -21.55 -6.84
CA ARG A 110 -15.10 -21.97 -6.64
C ARG A 110 -15.98 -20.79 -6.22
N ALA A 111 -15.54 -20.01 -5.24
CA ALA A 111 -16.28 -18.85 -4.73
C ALA A 111 -16.47 -17.78 -5.82
N LYS A 112 -15.41 -17.43 -6.56
CA LYS A 112 -15.50 -16.53 -7.72
C LYS A 112 -16.51 -17.02 -8.75
N ARG A 113 -16.43 -18.29 -9.16
CA ARG A 113 -17.36 -18.86 -10.16
C ARG A 113 -18.80 -18.84 -9.67
N ARG A 114 -19.04 -19.15 -8.40
CA ARG A 114 -20.38 -19.11 -7.80
C ARG A 114 -20.93 -17.67 -7.78
N TYR A 115 -20.12 -16.71 -7.34
CA TYR A 115 -20.49 -15.31 -7.33
C TYR A 115 -20.87 -14.80 -8.72
N TRP A 116 -20.01 -15.04 -9.73
CA TRP A 116 -20.28 -14.57 -11.10
C TRP A 116 -21.51 -15.25 -11.72
N ARG A 117 -21.72 -16.55 -11.47
CA ARG A 117 -22.95 -17.23 -11.91
C ARG A 117 -24.19 -16.60 -11.29
N ASN A 118 -24.23 -16.50 -9.96
CA ASN A 118 -25.38 -15.91 -9.26
C ASN A 118 -25.63 -14.46 -9.67
N LEU A 119 -24.58 -13.70 -9.98
CA LEU A 119 -24.70 -12.32 -10.45
C LEU A 119 -25.38 -12.27 -11.83
N ILE A 120 -24.97 -13.14 -12.76
CA ILE A 120 -25.55 -13.25 -14.10
C ILE A 120 -26.99 -13.76 -14.03
N ASP A 121 -27.23 -14.80 -13.23
CA ASP A 121 -28.58 -15.38 -13.02
C ASP A 121 -29.54 -14.35 -12.40
N GLY A 122 -29.02 -13.36 -11.68
CA GLY A 122 -29.79 -12.26 -11.10
C GLY A 122 -30.09 -11.08 -12.04
N PHE A 123 -29.65 -11.13 -13.31
CA PHE A 123 -29.97 -10.07 -14.27
C PHE A 123 -31.44 -10.13 -14.67
N SER A 124 -32.14 -9.02 -14.43
CA SER A 124 -33.57 -8.88 -14.74
C SER A 124 -33.86 -7.75 -15.72
N SER A 125 -32.92 -6.80 -15.88
CA SER A 125 -33.05 -5.65 -16.76
C SER A 125 -31.89 -5.56 -17.75
N SER A 126 -32.14 -4.95 -18.92
CA SER A 126 -31.09 -4.59 -19.89
C SER A 126 -30.02 -3.69 -19.27
N SER A 127 -30.37 -2.85 -18.29
CA SER A 127 -29.42 -2.05 -17.50
C SER A 127 -28.35 -2.90 -16.79
N ASP A 128 -28.72 -4.07 -16.26
CA ASP A 128 -27.78 -4.93 -15.53
C ASP A 128 -26.76 -5.56 -16.49
N VAL A 129 -27.20 -5.87 -17.71
CA VAL A 129 -26.32 -6.31 -18.80
C VAL A 129 -25.31 -5.20 -19.15
N PHE A 130 -25.74 -3.94 -19.25
CA PHE A 130 -24.82 -2.81 -19.50
C PHE A 130 -23.81 -2.61 -18.36
N LYS A 131 -24.22 -2.78 -17.10
CA LYS A 131 -23.28 -2.77 -15.96
C LYS A 131 -22.27 -3.91 -16.08
N ALA A 132 -22.68 -5.07 -16.56
CA ALA A 132 -21.80 -6.22 -16.75
C ALA A 132 -20.79 -6.04 -17.88
N VAL A 133 -21.17 -5.37 -18.97
CA VAL A 133 -20.27 -5.05 -20.10
C VAL A 133 -19.05 -4.25 -19.64
N ARG A 134 -19.18 -3.45 -18.57
CA ARG A 134 -18.04 -2.73 -17.96
C ARG A 134 -16.95 -3.68 -17.45
N TRP A 135 -17.30 -4.89 -17.01
CA TRP A 135 -16.32 -5.90 -16.55
C TRP A 135 -15.75 -6.75 -17.68
N LEU A 136 -16.46 -6.84 -18.81
CA LEU A 136 -16.00 -7.55 -20.01
C LEU A 136 -15.04 -6.69 -20.84
N LYS A 137 -15.25 -5.37 -20.85
CA LYS A 137 -14.27 -4.43 -21.38
C LYS A 137 -13.09 -4.39 -20.41
N SER A 138 -12.01 -5.08 -20.79
CA SER A 138 -10.68 -4.73 -20.24
C SER A 138 -10.56 -3.21 -20.31
N PRO A 139 -10.15 -2.52 -19.23
CA PRO A 139 -9.73 -1.13 -19.35
C PRO A 139 -8.73 -1.12 -20.52
N GLY A 140 -9.09 -0.46 -21.61
CA GLY A 140 -8.23 -0.44 -22.79
C GLY A 140 -6.82 -0.04 -22.38
N ALA A 141 -5.80 -0.56 -23.06
CA ALA A 141 -4.45 -0.07 -22.86
C ALA A 141 -4.51 1.46 -22.90
N PHE A 142 -4.01 2.11 -21.85
CA PHE A 142 -4.01 3.56 -21.78
C PHE A 142 -3.36 4.09 -23.05
N GLN A 143 -4.17 4.77 -23.88
CA GLN A 143 -3.68 5.45 -25.06
C GLN A 143 -3.32 6.86 -24.61
N PRO A 144 -2.02 7.20 -24.47
CA PRO A 144 -1.64 8.57 -24.20
C PRO A 144 -2.17 9.47 -25.33
N PRO A 145 -2.52 10.73 -25.04
CA PRO A 145 -2.98 11.66 -26.08
C PRO A 145 -1.95 11.74 -27.24
N PRO A 146 -2.39 12.10 -28.46
CA PRO A 146 -1.49 12.32 -29.58
C PRO A 146 -0.43 13.37 -29.22
N LEU A 147 0.81 13.15 -29.64
CA LEU A 147 1.93 14.05 -29.38
C LEU A 147 2.18 14.90 -30.63
N GLN A 148 2.25 16.22 -30.48
CA GLN A 148 2.61 17.12 -31.57
C GLN A 148 4.01 17.68 -31.33
N VAL A 149 4.92 17.46 -32.28
CA VAL A 149 6.26 18.04 -32.32
C VAL A 149 6.43 18.64 -33.71
N ASP A 150 6.80 19.92 -33.82
CA ASP A 150 7.06 20.62 -35.09
C ASP A 150 5.99 20.41 -36.18
N ASN A 151 4.71 20.52 -35.79
CA ASN A 151 3.52 20.33 -36.64
C ASN A 151 3.28 18.90 -37.18
N VAL A 152 4.03 17.90 -36.70
CA VAL A 152 3.76 16.48 -36.97
C VAL A 152 3.07 15.85 -35.77
N VAL A 153 1.97 15.13 -36.02
CA VAL A 153 1.19 14.46 -34.98
C VAL A 153 1.52 12.97 -34.95
N TYR A 154 1.97 12.49 -33.79
CA TYR A 154 2.33 11.10 -33.54
C TYR A 154 1.24 10.43 -32.70
N GLU A 155 0.66 9.35 -33.22
CA GLU A 155 -0.45 8.62 -32.56
C GLU A 155 0.02 7.32 -31.88
N SER A 156 0.93 6.58 -32.52
CA SER A 156 1.49 5.32 -32.00
C SER A 156 2.43 5.55 -30.82
N GLN A 157 2.46 4.62 -29.87
CA GLN A 157 3.38 4.68 -28.72
C GLN A 157 4.85 4.65 -29.13
N MET A 158 5.20 3.87 -30.16
CA MET A 158 6.57 3.78 -30.65
C MET A 158 7.01 5.10 -31.31
N ASP A 159 6.12 5.70 -32.11
CA ASP A 159 6.43 6.95 -32.80
C ASP A 159 6.55 8.11 -31.82
N LYS A 160 5.70 8.16 -30.78
CA LYS A 160 5.83 9.11 -29.67
C LYS A 160 7.17 8.95 -28.94
N ALA A 161 7.58 7.72 -28.66
CA ALA A 161 8.86 7.45 -28.00
C ALA A 161 10.04 7.93 -28.85
N ASN A 162 9.99 7.68 -30.16
CA ASN A 162 11.02 8.15 -31.09
C ASN A 162 11.03 9.69 -31.20
N ALA A 163 9.87 10.33 -31.36
CA ALA A 163 9.78 11.79 -31.44
C ALA A 163 10.34 12.47 -30.18
N LEU A 164 10.03 11.96 -28.99
CA LEU A 164 10.59 12.47 -27.73
C LEU A 164 12.10 12.21 -27.63
N ARG A 165 12.58 11.05 -28.07
CA ARG A 165 14.01 10.72 -28.11
C ARG A 165 14.75 11.72 -29.00
N GLN A 166 14.25 12.00 -30.19
CA GLN A 166 14.86 12.97 -31.10
C GLN A 166 14.81 14.39 -30.51
N ALA A 167 13.64 14.84 -30.05
CA ALA A 167 13.48 16.18 -29.50
C ALA A 167 14.30 16.43 -28.22
N THR A 168 14.53 15.41 -27.38
CA THR A 168 15.16 15.61 -26.06
C THR A 168 16.62 15.18 -26.01
N LEU A 169 16.98 14.09 -26.71
CA LEU A 169 18.32 13.50 -26.60
C LEU A 169 19.20 13.85 -27.79
N GLU A 170 18.65 13.94 -29.01
CA GLU A 170 19.46 14.24 -30.21
C GLU A 170 19.76 15.72 -30.38
N GLN A 171 19.06 16.61 -29.66
CA GLN A 171 19.42 18.04 -29.63
C GLN A 171 20.71 18.30 -28.85
N ARG A 172 21.15 17.40 -27.96
CA ARG A 172 22.40 17.57 -27.20
C ARG A 172 23.61 17.12 -28.01
N THR A 173 23.92 17.87 -29.05
CA THR A 173 25.19 17.75 -29.76
C THR A 173 26.29 18.53 -29.01
N ALA A 174 27.56 18.26 -29.33
CA ALA A 174 28.70 18.90 -28.65
C ALA A 174 28.75 20.43 -28.85
N GLU A 175 27.92 20.99 -29.74
CA GLU A 175 27.73 22.43 -29.87
C GLU A 175 26.91 23.05 -28.73
N ASP A 176 26.04 22.27 -28.08
CA ASP A 176 25.26 22.69 -26.90
C ASP A 176 26.02 22.47 -25.58
N ASP A 177 27.23 21.90 -25.64
CA ASP A 177 28.08 21.72 -24.47
C ASP A 177 28.64 23.07 -23.99
N ILE A 178 28.66 23.25 -22.67
CA ILE A 178 29.25 24.43 -22.05
C ILE A 178 30.76 24.38 -22.31
N ALA A 179 31.26 25.23 -23.23
CA ALA A 179 32.66 25.25 -23.67
C ALA A 179 33.69 25.30 -22.52
N ASN A 180 33.32 25.90 -21.38
CA ASN A 180 34.08 25.79 -20.14
C ASN A 180 33.11 25.70 -18.95
N ALA A 181 33.10 24.56 -18.27
CA ALA A 181 32.21 24.26 -17.14
C ALA A 181 32.36 25.24 -15.95
N TRP A 182 33.43 26.03 -15.92
CA TRP A 182 33.72 27.01 -14.87
C TRP A 182 33.48 28.45 -15.30
N THR A 183 32.90 28.68 -16.49
CA THR A 183 32.60 30.03 -16.96
C THR A 183 31.50 30.63 -16.09
N PRO A 184 31.75 31.76 -15.40
CA PRO A 184 30.72 32.38 -14.58
C PRO A 184 29.57 32.86 -15.48
N VAL A 185 28.41 32.21 -15.37
CA VAL A 185 27.22 32.53 -16.19
C VAL A 185 26.58 33.86 -15.76
N PHE A 186 27.02 34.41 -14.62
CA PHE A 186 26.54 35.65 -14.05
C PHE A 186 27.71 36.61 -13.78
N PRO A 187 27.56 37.92 -14.07
CA PRO A 187 28.57 38.90 -13.71
C PRO A 187 28.76 38.90 -12.18
N PRO A 188 30.02 38.95 -11.68
CA PRO A 188 30.29 38.97 -10.25
C PRO A 188 29.62 40.19 -9.61
N ARG A 189 28.71 39.93 -8.67
CA ARG A 189 28.02 40.97 -7.90
C ARG A 189 28.77 41.15 -6.59
N SER A 190 29.35 42.32 -6.36
CA SER A 190 29.97 42.64 -5.07
C SER A 190 28.88 42.77 -4.01
N ILE A 191 28.96 41.94 -2.97
CA ILE A 191 28.09 42.04 -1.79
C ILE A 191 28.86 42.91 -0.79
N PRO A 192 28.40 44.15 -0.49
CA PRO A 192 29.06 44.97 0.50
C PRO A 192 28.81 44.36 1.89
N PHE A 193 29.88 43.97 2.57
CA PHE A 193 29.82 43.66 3.99
C PHE A 193 30.00 44.97 4.77
N SER A 194 29.07 45.27 5.68
CA SER A 194 29.24 46.40 6.60
C SER A 194 30.31 46.04 7.64
N PRO A 195 31.16 47.00 8.06
CA PRO A 195 32.17 46.79 9.10
C PRO A 195 31.57 46.52 10.48
#